data_AF-A0A9E3X1J0-F1
#
_entry.id   AF-A0A9E3X1J0-F1
#
_cell.length_a   1.000
_cell.length_b   1.000
_cell.length_c   1.000
_cell.angle_alpha   90.00
_cell.angle_beta   90.00
_cell.angle_gamma   90.00
#
_symmetry.space_group_name_H-M   'P 1'
#
loop_
_entity.id
_entity.type
_entity.pdbx_description
1 polymer ?
#
loop_
_entity_poly.entity_id
_entity_poly.type
_entity_poly.pdbx_seq_one_letter_code
_entity_poly.pdbx_strand_id
1 'polypeptide(L)'
;MNFLNRARSLFFIVSLGIVLLSLSGCGLLGFSSLGPEATPIPTADDTRAMMPTFTPTVEAPAAPPTMPPPTATPPPAEPVAAADAAPEELAPEELAPEELAPEEPAAETAPPTDTPLPAAKFTVTQGLVNVRLGPGTNYGLAGTVDAQQTFDIIGKNPAGDWWQICCVNGQEVWIFADLGQSENADTVAVAQSIPPAPTPAPVAVAPTPAPAQPTQAPTAQPTDPPAPPPAADPCAGIGGDGCKFKVREGPTFGGNGGMELKLQLFFIHSGIDGGQPQGSYFVVLLKDGQNLGVSDAVRSIANSSSEGALGRYNYEYKIGIDKLPGNTVAGNYTMFVLDGNGERDSQDLNFTVPEGQGEIRVVWDQG
;
A
#
# COMPACT_ATOMS: atom_id res chain seq x y z
N MET A 1 -32.68 34.74 -57.98
CA MET A 1 -33.34 34.34 -56.72
C MET A 1 -32.36 34.66 -55.58
N ASN A 2 -32.41 35.83 -54.93
CA ASN A 2 -33.26 36.18 -53.77
C ASN A 2 -33.20 35.11 -52.67
N PHE A 3 -32.48 35.30 -51.57
CA PHE A 3 -32.76 36.13 -50.37
C PHE A 3 -33.09 35.18 -49.20
N LEU A 4 -32.63 35.52 -47.98
CA LEU A 4 -32.81 34.81 -46.68
C LEU A 4 -31.92 33.56 -46.50
N ASN A 5 -31.12 33.37 -45.46
CA ASN A 5 -31.11 33.98 -44.12
C ASN A 5 -29.70 33.86 -43.53
N ARG A 6 -28.96 34.97 -43.49
CA ARG A 6 -27.68 35.10 -42.78
C ARG A 6 -27.67 36.46 -42.08
N ALA A 7 -28.58 36.67 -41.12
CA ALA A 7 -28.64 37.88 -40.28
C ALA A 7 -29.62 37.72 -39.11
N ARG A 8 -29.26 36.97 -38.06
CA ARG A 8 -29.93 37.01 -36.75
C ARG A 8 -28.93 36.87 -35.60
N SER A 9 -27.82 37.59 -35.72
CA SER A 9 -26.96 37.94 -34.60
C SER A 9 -26.79 39.45 -34.64
N LEU A 10 -26.92 40.09 -33.47
CA LEU A 10 -26.96 41.54 -33.22
C LEU A 10 -28.27 42.24 -33.63
N PHE A 11 -29.18 42.44 -32.66
CA PHE A 11 -29.96 43.67 -32.42
C PHE A 11 -31.10 43.33 -31.46
N PHE A 12 -30.84 43.17 -30.16
CA PHE A 12 -31.81 43.37 -29.07
C PHE A 12 -31.06 43.49 -27.75
N ILE A 13 -30.22 44.53 -27.67
CA ILE A 13 -29.70 45.08 -26.42
C ILE A 13 -30.41 46.42 -26.25
N VAL A 14 -31.13 46.55 -25.12
CA VAL A 14 -31.47 47.80 -24.42
C VAL A 14 -32.47 48.72 -25.14
N SER A 15 -33.69 48.81 -24.60
CA SER A 15 -34.47 50.06 -24.40
C SER A 15 -35.94 49.77 -24.05
N LEU A 16 -36.27 49.43 -22.80
CA LEU A 16 -37.44 50.03 -22.11
C LEU A 16 -37.38 49.69 -20.62
N GLY A 17 -37.05 50.70 -19.82
CA GLY A 17 -37.22 50.65 -18.37
C GLY A 17 -38.63 51.08 -17.93
N ILE A 18 -38.84 50.92 -16.62
CA ILE A 18 -39.59 51.83 -15.74
C ILE A 18 -41.11 51.56 -15.56
N VAL A 19 -41.40 50.96 -14.39
CA VAL A 19 -42.33 51.43 -13.32
C VAL A 19 -43.82 51.04 -13.33
N LEU A 20 -44.23 50.36 -12.24
CA LEU A 20 -45.42 50.56 -11.34
C LEU A 20 -45.70 49.22 -10.61
N LEU A 21 -45.44 48.97 -9.32
CA LEU A 21 -45.58 49.69 -8.04
C LEU A 21 -47.05 49.79 -7.54
N SER A 22 -47.42 48.90 -6.62
CA SER A 22 -48.43 49.06 -5.53
C SER A 22 -48.51 47.75 -4.70
N LEU A 23 -48.86 47.69 -3.42
CA LEU A 23 -48.69 48.51 -2.21
C LEU A 23 -49.32 47.66 -1.05
N SER A 24 -48.90 47.92 0.20
CA SER A 24 -49.64 47.66 1.47
C SER A 24 -49.68 46.24 2.05
N GLY A 25 -49.41 46.00 3.34
CA GLY A 25 -49.23 46.88 4.52
C GLY A 25 -48.51 46.12 5.65
N CYS A 26 -47.68 46.78 6.46
CA CYS A 26 -48.00 47.54 7.70
C CYS A 26 -48.07 46.69 8.98
N GLY A 27 -47.16 46.99 9.90
CA GLY A 27 -47.11 46.49 11.27
C GLY A 27 -45.90 47.01 12.06
N LEU A 28 -45.83 48.33 12.29
CA LEU A 28 -45.07 48.94 13.41
C LEU A 28 -45.78 48.59 14.74
N LEU A 29 -45.17 48.51 15.94
CA LEU A 29 -44.46 49.55 16.69
C LEU A 29 -43.72 48.92 17.90
N GLY A 30 -42.58 49.50 18.28
CA GLY A 30 -41.91 49.24 19.57
C GLY A 30 -40.57 49.96 19.68
N PHE A 31 -40.60 51.26 19.95
CA PHE A 31 -39.44 52.15 20.06
C PHE A 31 -38.76 52.11 21.44
N SER A 32 -37.46 52.46 21.40
CA SER A 32 -36.66 53.16 22.44
C SER A 32 -35.85 52.31 23.44
N SER A 33 -34.52 52.33 23.30
CA SER A 33 -33.64 53.11 24.19
C SER A 33 -32.17 52.95 23.81
N LEU A 34 -31.46 54.08 23.78
CA LEU A 34 -30.00 54.21 23.61
C LEU A 34 -29.23 53.66 24.81
N GLY A 35 -28.05 53.12 24.53
CA GLY A 35 -26.94 52.94 25.47
C GLY A 35 -25.74 52.34 24.73
N PRO A 36 -24.56 52.99 24.70
CA PRO A 36 -23.34 52.34 24.22
C PRO A 36 -22.74 51.48 25.35
N GLU A 37 -21.87 50.56 24.96
CA GLU A 37 -20.84 49.93 25.81
C GLU A 37 -21.17 48.58 26.44
N ALA A 38 -20.56 47.52 25.90
CA ALA A 38 -19.55 46.73 26.61
C ALA A 38 -18.88 45.77 25.61
N THR A 39 -17.56 45.88 25.50
CA THR A 39 -16.67 44.90 24.88
C THR A 39 -16.85 43.52 25.52
N PRO A 40 -16.94 42.42 24.76
CA PRO A 40 -16.94 41.09 25.36
C PRO A 40 -15.51 40.76 25.85
N ILE A 41 -15.36 40.64 27.17
CA ILE A 41 -14.23 39.99 27.82
C ILE A 41 -14.39 38.48 27.57
N PRO A 42 -13.39 37.73 27.08
CA PRO A 42 -13.44 36.29 27.13
C PRO A 42 -13.25 35.85 28.59
N THR A 43 -14.33 35.41 29.23
CA THR A 43 -14.25 34.64 30.47
C THR A 43 -13.62 33.29 30.14
N ALA A 44 -12.38 33.10 30.57
CA ALA A 44 -11.75 31.79 30.63
C ALA A 44 -12.50 30.94 31.66
N ASP A 45 -13.32 30.01 31.18
CA ASP A 45 -13.82 28.91 32.00
C ASP A 45 -12.68 27.89 32.12
N ASP A 46 -11.87 28.09 33.16
CA ASP A 46 -10.78 27.20 33.55
C ASP A 46 -11.37 25.99 34.28
N THR A 47 -11.91 25.05 33.52
CA THR A 47 -12.06 23.66 33.97
C THR A 47 -11.17 22.78 33.11
N ARG A 48 -9.85 22.93 33.24
CA ARG A 48 -8.91 21.86 32.92
C ARG A 48 -9.18 20.68 33.85
N ALA A 49 -9.88 19.66 33.35
CA ALA A 49 -9.82 18.35 33.96
C ALA A 49 -8.34 17.92 34.03
N MET A 50 -7.84 17.72 35.25
CA MET A 50 -6.51 17.16 35.46
C MET A 50 -6.45 15.79 34.80
N MET A 51 -5.75 15.70 33.68
CA MET A 51 -5.41 14.43 33.04
C MET A 51 -4.38 13.76 33.96
N PRO A 52 -4.58 12.52 34.43
CA PRO A 52 -3.55 11.83 35.18
C PRO A 52 -2.31 11.65 34.30
N THR A 53 -1.18 12.23 34.72
CA THR A 53 0.13 11.88 34.17
C THR A 53 0.45 10.45 34.63
N PHE A 54 0.23 9.48 33.74
CA PHE A 54 0.80 8.15 33.91
C PHE A 54 2.27 8.22 33.52
N THR A 55 3.14 8.33 34.53
CA THR A 55 4.57 8.02 34.36
C THR A 55 4.69 6.51 34.13
N PRO A 56 5.21 6.04 32.98
CA PRO A 56 5.45 4.62 32.81
C PRO A 56 6.55 4.19 33.79
N THR A 57 6.19 3.33 34.74
CA THR A 57 7.17 2.59 35.54
C THR A 57 7.77 1.53 34.64
N VAL A 58 9.08 1.60 34.39
CA VAL A 58 9.80 0.56 33.67
C VAL A 58 9.79 -0.69 34.54
N GLU A 59 9.04 -1.70 34.10
CA GLU A 59 9.04 -3.03 34.70
C GLU A 59 10.37 -3.72 34.39
N ALA A 60 11.04 -4.20 35.43
CA ALA A 60 12.29 -4.94 35.32
C ALA A 60 12.05 -6.27 34.58
N PRO A 61 12.97 -6.72 33.70
CA PRO A 61 12.77 -7.94 32.94
C PRO A 61 12.72 -9.16 33.87
N ALA A 62 11.60 -9.89 33.83
CA ALA A 62 11.48 -11.19 34.45
C ALA A 62 12.45 -12.19 33.78
N ALA A 63 13.12 -13.00 34.60
CA ALA A 63 14.03 -14.05 34.14
C ALA A 63 13.30 -15.06 33.23
N PRO A 64 13.97 -15.62 32.21
CA PRO A 64 13.35 -16.56 31.29
C PRO A 64 12.98 -17.89 31.99
N PRO A 65 11.86 -18.54 31.60
CA PRO A 65 11.54 -19.86 32.08
C PRO A 65 12.55 -20.89 31.54
N THR A 66 13.06 -21.74 32.42
CA THR A 66 13.90 -22.89 32.07
C THR A 66 13.07 -23.94 31.32
N MET A 67 13.40 -24.19 30.05
CA MET A 67 12.80 -25.26 29.25
C MET A 67 13.27 -26.66 29.73
N PRO A 68 12.39 -27.67 29.77
CA PRO A 68 12.80 -29.06 29.99
C PRO A 68 13.56 -29.62 28.76
N PRO A 69 14.43 -30.63 28.95
CA PRO A 69 15.28 -31.17 27.88
C PRO A 69 14.45 -31.91 26.81
N PRO A 70 14.94 -31.94 25.55
CA PRO A 70 14.26 -32.63 24.45
C PRO A 70 14.30 -34.16 24.66
N THR A 71 13.14 -34.80 24.48
CA THR A 71 13.01 -36.27 24.42
C THR A 71 13.48 -36.75 23.06
N ALA A 72 14.36 -37.76 23.05
CA ALA A 72 14.96 -38.31 21.83
C ALA A 72 13.94 -39.12 21.00
N THR A 73 13.86 -38.79 19.71
CA THR A 73 13.14 -39.55 18.68
C THR A 73 13.95 -40.78 18.26
N PRO A 74 13.37 -41.99 18.15
CA PRO A 74 14.10 -43.17 17.70
C PRO A 74 14.35 -43.14 16.17
N PRO A 75 15.40 -43.82 15.67
CA PRO A 75 15.75 -43.83 14.25
C PRO A 75 14.82 -44.76 13.42
N PRO A 76 14.67 -44.50 12.10
CA PRO A 76 13.91 -45.35 11.21
C PRO A 76 14.68 -46.62 10.82
N ALA A 77 13.95 -47.72 10.67
CA ALA A 77 14.47 -49.01 10.24
C ALA A 77 14.78 -49.05 8.73
N GLU A 78 15.88 -49.71 8.38
CA GLU A 78 16.34 -49.95 7.01
C GLU A 78 15.44 -50.94 6.25
N PRO A 79 15.27 -50.82 4.91
CA PRO A 79 14.67 -51.86 4.10
C PRO A 79 15.74 -52.82 3.55
N VAL A 80 15.53 -54.11 3.75
CA VAL A 80 16.29 -55.19 3.10
C VAL A 80 15.72 -55.49 1.70
N ALA A 81 16.63 -55.65 0.74
CA ALA A 81 16.36 -56.01 -0.65
C ALA A 81 16.51 -57.52 -0.90
N ALA A 82 15.75 -58.04 -1.88
CA ALA A 82 16.12 -59.12 -2.83
C ALA A 82 14.89 -59.40 -3.74
N ALA A 83 14.97 -59.18 -5.06
CA ALA A 83 15.27 -60.17 -6.12
C ALA A 83 14.13 -61.19 -6.35
N ASP A 84 13.81 -61.74 -7.53
CA ASP A 84 14.02 -61.54 -8.97
C ASP A 84 13.12 -62.65 -9.62
N ALA A 85 12.97 -62.61 -10.95
CA ALA A 85 12.49 -63.67 -11.86
C ALA A 85 10.98 -63.81 -12.16
N ALA A 86 10.66 -63.44 -13.41
CA ALA A 86 9.58 -63.99 -14.24
C ALA A 86 9.92 -65.44 -14.69
N PRO A 87 8.97 -66.25 -15.22
CA PRO A 87 8.66 -66.17 -16.66
C PRO A 87 7.19 -66.53 -17.07
N GLU A 88 7.02 -66.53 -18.40
CA GLU A 88 5.89 -66.68 -19.34
C GLU A 88 4.86 -67.82 -19.22
N GLU A 89 3.63 -67.47 -19.68
CA GLU A 89 2.75 -68.12 -20.69
C GLU A 89 2.14 -69.54 -20.49
N LEU A 90 0.79 -69.64 -20.59
CA LEU A 90 -0.01 -70.40 -21.59
C LEU A 90 -1.49 -70.59 -21.13
N ALA A 91 -2.44 -70.38 -22.04
CA ALA A 91 -3.90 -70.60 -21.94
C ALA A 91 -4.27 -72.13 -21.95
N PRO A 92 -5.55 -72.63 -21.98
CA PRO A 92 -6.89 -72.00 -22.07
C PRO A 92 -8.00 -72.62 -21.17
N GLU A 93 -9.26 -72.17 -21.40
CA GLU A 93 -10.57 -72.57 -20.84
C GLU A 93 -10.83 -74.10 -20.71
N GLU A 94 -11.60 -74.54 -19.69
CA GLU A 94 -12.62 -75.61 -19.79
C GLU A 94 -13.41 -75.79 -18.44
N LEU A 95 -14.71 -75.50 -18.52
CA LEU A 95 -15.90 -76.08 -17.82
C LEU A 95 -15.98 -76.25 -16.29
N ALA A 96 -17.04 -75.63 -15.74
CA ALA A 96 -17.60 -75.79 -14.40
C ALA A 96 -18.05 -77.22 -14.06
N PRO A 97 -18.08 -77.55 -12.76
CA PRO A 97 -19.34 -77.99 -12.15
C PRO A 97 -19.75 -77.10 -10.96
N GLU A 98 -21.05 -76.84 -10.88
CA GLU A 98 -21.73 -76.15 -9.76
C GLU A 98 -21.48 -76.90 -8.45
N GLU A 99 -20.75 -76.29 -7.51
CA GLU A 99 -20.64 -76.79 -6.14
C GLU A 99 -20.81 -75.65 -5.13
N LEU A 100 -21.97 -75.70 -4.46
CA LEU A 100 -22.38 -75.11 -3.18
C LEU A 100 -21.84 -73.70 -2.84
N ALA A 101 -22.74 -72.71 -2.97
CA ALA A 101 -22.54 -71.34 -2.52
C ALA A 101 -21.96 -71.28 -1.08
N PRO A 102 -20.80 -70.60 -0.89
CA PRO A 102 -20.36 -70.17 0.44
C PRO A 102 -21.29 -69.04 0.91
N GLU A 103 -21.69 -69.07 2.18
CA GLU A 103 -22.36 -67.95 2.83
C GLU A 103 -21.51 -66.68 2.65
N GLU A 104 -22.14 -65.65 2.07
CA GLU A 104 -21.57 -64.32 1.89
C GLU A 104 -21.08 -63.80 3.25
N PRO A 105 -19.80 -63.41 3.38
CA PRO A 105 -19.34 -62.76 4.60
C PRO A 105 -20.12 -61.44 4.71
N ALA A 106 -20.86 -61.28 5.80
CA ALA A 106 -21.56 -60.05 6.11
C ALA A 106 -20.64 -58.85 5.88
N ALA A 107 -21.00 -58.00 4.92
CA ALA A 107 -20.27 -56.79 4.60
C ALA A 107 -20.13 -55.95 5.89
N GLU A 108 -18.91 -55.90 6.40
CA GLU A 108 -18.55 -55.03 7.50
C GLU A 108 -18.86 -53.59 7.05
N THR A 109 -19.84 -52.97 7.70
CA THR A 109 -20.25 -51.61 7.38
C THR A 109 -19.04 -50.71 7.61
N ALA A 110 -18.53 -50.09 6.54
CA ALA A 110 -17.45 -49.13 6.63
C ALA A 110 -17.77 -48.08 7.72
N PRO A 111 -16.79 -47.66 8.54
CA PRO A 111 -17.00 -46.61 9.52
C PRO A 111 -17.58 -45.37 8.81
N PRO A 112 -18.47 -44.60 9.46
CA PRO A 112 -19.03 -43.40 8.86
C PRO A 112 -17.88 -42.52 8.37
N THR A 113 -17.86 -42.26 7.06
CA THR A 113 -16.93 -41.28 6.50
C THR A 113 -17.35 -39.93 7.06
N ASP A 114 -16.46 -39.29 7.83
CA ASP A 114 -16.68 -37.95 8.36
C ASP A 114 -17.13 -37.05 7.22
N THR A 115 -18.34 -36.49 7.35
CA THR A 115 -18.84 -35.51 6.38
C THR A 115 -17.90 -34.31 6.42
N PRO A 116 -17.31 -33.89 5.29
CA PRO A 116 -16.36 -32.78 5.31
C PRO A 116 -17.06 -31.53 5.82
N LEU A 117 -16.49 -30.97 6.89
CA LEU A 117 -16.96 -29.73 7.50
C LEU A 117 -16.91 -28.60 6.46
N PRO A 118 -17.94 -27.74 6.36
CA PRO A 118 -17.96 -26.68 5.36
C PRO A 118 -16.76 -25.74 5.56
N ALA A 119 -16.12 -25.37 4.46
CA ALA A 119 -14.97 -24.47 4.47
C ALA A 119 -15.35 -23.11 5.07
N ALA A 120 -14.44 -22.55 5.88
CA ALA A 120 -14.62 -21.23 6.44
C ALA A 120 -14.37 -20.16 5.38
N LYS A 121 -15.24 -19.15 5.31
CA LYS A 121 -15.20 -18.10 4.30
C LYS A 121 -15.22 -16.73 4.95
N PHE A 122 -14.59 -15.76 4.31
CA PHE A 122 -14.62 -14.35 4.70
C PHE A 122 -15.09 -13.50 3.53
N THR A 123 -16.18 -12.75 3.72
CA THR A 123 -16.71 -11.81 2.74
C THR A 123 -16.48 -10.38 3.19
N VAL A 124 -15.82 -9.59 2.35
CA VAL A 124 -15.52 -8.18 2.62
C VAL A 124 -16.81 -7.37 2.55
N THR A 125 -17.13 -6.59 3.59
CA THR A 125 -18.36 -5.77 3.62
C THR A 125 -18.07 -4.28 3.42
N GLN A 126 -16.90 -3.82 3.85
CA GLN A 126 -16.43 -2.46 3.65
C GLN A 126 -15.91 -2.28 2.22
N GLY A 127 -15.78 -1.04 1.74
CA GLY A 127 -15.37 -0.70 0.37
C GLY A 127 -14.04 -1.33 -0.08
N LEU A 128 -12.97 -0.55 -0.07
CA LEU A 128 -11.62 -1.07 -0.36
C LEU A 128 -10.94 -1.38 0.98
N VAL A 129 -10.57 -2.65 1.20
CA VAL A 129 -10.00 -3.14 2.45
C VAL A 129 -8.55 -3.57 2.27
N ASN A 130 -7.70 -3.17 3.21
CA ASN A 130 -6.30 -3.53 3.27
C ASN A 130 -6.10 -4.99 3.72
N VAL A 131 -5.31 -5.76 2.98
CA VAL A 131 -4.79 -7.07 3.39
C VAL A 131 -3.29 -6.98 3.63
N ARG A 132 -2.77 -7.68 4.64
CA ARG A 132 -1.42 -7.49 5.19
C ARG A 132 -0.61 -8.78 5.19
N LEU A 133 0.70 -8.64 5.34
CA LEU A 133 1.65 -9.76 5.44
C LEU A 133 1.61 -10.45 6.81
N GLY A 134 0.96 -9.87 7.81
CA GLY A 134 0.79 -10.45 9.14
C GLY A 134 -0.42 -9.86 9.88
N PRO A 135 -0.80 -10.48 11.01
CA PRO A 135 -1.98 -10.10 11.79
C PRO A 135 -1.72 -8.86 12.65
N GLY A 136 -1.80 -7.68 12.04
CA GLY A 136 -1.67 -6.41 12.74
C GLY A 136 -1.37 -5.25 11.80
N THR A 137 -1.68 -4.04 12.23
CA THR A 137 -1.47 -2.83 11.42
C THR A 137 -0.01 -2.41 11.30
N ASN A 138 0.86 -2.94 12.16
CA ASN A 138 2.32 -2.80 12.09
C ASN A 138 2.93 -3.67 11.00
N TYR A 139 2.24 -4.73 10.54
CA TYR A 139 2.72 -5.55 9.43
C TYR A 139 2.50 -4.85 8.08
N GLY A 140 3.45 -5.09 7.16
CA GLY A 140 3.39 -4.55 5.81
C GLY A 140 2.09 -4.89 5.09
N LEU A 141 1.63 -4.00 4.22
CA LEU A 141 0.48 -4.21 3.37
C LEU A 141 0.84 -5.21 2.25
N ALA A 142 0.02 -6.24 2.06
CA ALA A 142 0.15 -7.20 0.97
C ALA A 142 -0.67 -6.78 -0.27
N GLY A 143 -1.73 -5.99 -0.07
CA GLY A 143 -2.58 -5.48 -1.14
C GLY A 143 -3.91 -4.96 -0.62
N THR A 144 -4.90 -4.88 -1.50
CA THR A 144 -6.28 -4.51 -1.16
C THR A 144 -7.27 -5.47 -1.80
N VAL A 145 -8.43 -5.60 -1.16
CA VAL A 145 -9.58 -6.39 -1.63
C VAL A 145 -10.82 -5.51 -1.62
N ASP A 146 -11.70 -5.71 -2.59
CA ASP A 146 -12.93 -4.94 -2.74
C ASP A 146 -14.09 -5.56 -1.96
N ALA A 147 -15.09 -4.73 -1.66
CA ALA A 147 -16.37 -5.15 -1.10
C ALA A 147 -16.97 -6.30 -1.91
N GLN A 148 -17.66 -7.20 -1.20
CA GLN A 148 -18.32 -8.40 -1.74
C GLN A 148 -17.38 -9.49 -2.24
N GLN A 149 -16.06 -9.28 -2.25
CA GLN A 149 -15.12 -10.37 -2.51
C GLN A 149 -15.14 -11.35 -1.33
N THR A 150 -15.07 -12.64 -1.65
CA THR A 150 -15.10 -13.74 -0.67
C THR A 150 -13.86 -14.59 -0.82
N PHE A 151 -13.21 -14.89 0.31
CA PHE A 151 -11.97 -15.65 0.38
C PHE A 151 -12.10 -16.84 1.34
N ASP A 152 -11.28 -17.86 1.15
CA ASP A 152 -11.15 -18.96 2.11
C ASP A 152 -10.40 -18.50 3.35
N ILE A 153 -10.94 -18.77 4.54
CA ILE A 153 -10.22 -18.59 5.79
C ILE A 153 -9.41 -19.86 6.05
N ILE A 154 -8.09 -19.72 6.03
CA ILE A 154 -7.15 -20.83 6.24
C ILE A 154 -6.51 -20.82 7.63
N GLY A 155 -6.68 -19.72 8.38
CA GLY A 155 -6.17 -19.61 9.74
C GLY A 155 -6.61 -18.32 10.43
N LYS A 156 -6.28 -18.21 11.73
CA LYS A 156 -6.45 -16.99 12.52
C LYS A 156 -5.25 -16.72 13.40
N ASN A 157 -5.13 -15.49 13.90
CA ASN A 157 -4.14 -15.18 14.92
C ASN A 157 -4.62 -15.65 16.30
N PRO A 158 -3.75 -15.72 17.32
CA PRO A 158 -4.13 -16.21 18.65
C PRO A 158 -5.27 -15.43 19.30
N ALA A 159 -5.38 -14.12 19.03
CA ALA A 159 -6.43 -13.27 19.56
C ALA A 159 -7.76 -13.37 18.79
N GLY A 160 -7.76 -13.95 17.58
CA GLY A 160 -8.96 -14.16 16.75
C GLY A 160 -9.49 -12.91 16.06
N ASP A 161 -8.79 -11.78 16.14
CA ASP A 161 -9.16 -10.51 15.52
C ASP A 161 -8.61 -10.35 14.08
N TRP A 162 -7.76 -11.28 13.63
CA TRP A 162 -7.26 -11.34 12.25
C TRP A 162 -7.45 -12.72 11.63
N TRP A 163 -7.98 -12.74 10.41
CA TRP A 163 -8.07 -13.93 9.57
C TRP A 163 -6.89 -14.00 8.61
N GLN A 164 -6.30 -15.18 8.46
CA GLN A 164 -5.44 -15.51 7.34
C GLN A 164 -6.32 -16.08 6.23
N ILE A 165 -6.30 -15.42 5.06
CA ILE A 165 -7.15 -15.76 3.92
C ILE A 165 -6.31 -16.20 2.73
N CYS A 166 -6.84 -17.15 1.96
CA CYS A 166 -6.30 -17.56 0.67
C CYS A 166 -7.30 -17.27 -0.47
N CYS A 167 -6.86 -16.84 -1.65
CA CYS A 167 -5.54 -16.28 -1.94
C CYS A 167 -5.74 -14.98 -2.69
N VAL A 168 -5.15 -13.91 -2.17
CA VAL A 168 -5.15 -12.60 -2.82
C VAL A 168 -3.91 -12.55 -3.68
N ASN A 169 -4.08 -12.48 -5.00
CA ASN A 169 -2.99 -12.51 -5.98
C ASN A 169 -2.05 -13.72 -5.83
N GLY A 170 -2.61 -14.90 -5.50
CA GLY A 170 -1.83 -16.13 -5.31
C GLY A 170 -1.06 -16.22 -3.99
N GLN A 171 -1.26 -15.27 -3.08
CA GLN A 171 -0.59 -15.21 -1.78
C GLN A 171 -1.59 -15.35 -0.61
N GLU A 172 -1.16 -16.02 0.45
CA GLU A 172 -1.84 -16.00 1.75
C GLU A 172 -1.60 -14.67 2.45
N VAL A 173 -2.68 -14.02 2.89
CA VAL A 173 -2.62 -12.67 3.46
C VAL A 173 -3.54 -12.56 4.67
N TRP A 174 -3.35 -11.51 5.45
CA TRP A 174 -4.07 -11.27 6.69
C TRP A 174 -5.07 -10.13 6.55
N ILE A 175 -6.29 -10.32 7.04
CA ILE A 175 -7.36 -9.32 7.03
C ILE A 175 -7.97 -9.17 8.42
N PHE A 176 -8.29 -7.94 8.79
CA PHE A 176 -8.91 -7.64 10.08
C PHE A 176 -10.36 -8.14 10.08
N ALA A 177 -10.74 -8.90 11.12
CA ALA A 177 -12.01 -9.62 11.16
C ALA A 177 -13.24 -8.70 11.03
N ASP A 178 -13.18 -7.51 11.62
CA ASP A 178 -14.31 -6.56 11.64
C ASP A 178 -14.57 -5.87 10.29
N LEU A 179 -13.73 -6.11 9.28
CA LEU A 179 -13.90 -5.50 7.94
C LEU A 179 -14.80 -6.33 7.01
N GLY A 180 -15.35 -7.43 7.51
CA GLY A 180 -16.16 -8.37 6.76
C GLY A 180 -17.02 -9.25 7.64
N GLN A 181 -17.63 -10.24 7.01
CA GLN A 181 -18.40 -11.29 7.67
C GLN A 181 -17.72 -12.63 7.43
N SER A 182 -17.64 -13.44 8.48
CA SER A 182 -17.09 -14.79 8.39
C SER A 182 -18.19 -15.85 8.52
N GLU A 183 -18.04 -16.93 7.75
CA GLU A 183 -18.90 -18.11 7.78
C GLU A 183 -18.06 -19.31 8.24
N ASN A 184 -18.65 -20.19 9.06
CA ASN A 184 -17.98 -21.37 9.63
C ASN A 184 -16.66 -21.03 10.37
N ALA A 185 -16.57 -19.85 10.99
CA ALA A 185 -15.35 -19.35 11.62
C ALA A 185 -14.94 -20.11 12.89
N ASP A 186 -15.88 -20.79 13.55
CA ASP A 186 -15.65 -21.51 14.81
C ASP A 186 -14.64 -22.66 14.66
N THR A 187 -14.50 -23.17 13.44
CA THR A 187 -13.67 -24.33 13.12
C THR A 187 -12.27 -23.93 12.65
N VAL A 188 -12.00 -22.63 12.53
CA VAL A 188 -10.71 -22.10 12.07
C VAL A 188 -9.67 -22.21 13.18
N ALA A 189 -8.59 -22.93 12.89
CA ALA A 189 -7.45 -23.09 13.77
C ALA A 189 -6.53 -21.85 13.76
N VAL A 190 -5.73 -21.70 14.82
CA VAL A 190 -4.65 -20.70 14.83
C VAL A 190 -3.60 -21.08 13.78
N ALA A 191 -3.19 -20.10 12.98
CA ALA A 191 -2.20 -20.28 11.94
C ALA A 191 -0.87 -20.78 12.53
N GLN A 192 -0.28 -21.81 11.92
CA GLN A 192 0.95 -22.45 12.40
C GLN A 192 2.19 -21.58 12.17
N SER A 193 2.15 -20.68 11.20
CA SER A 193 3.25 -19.78 10.87
C SER A 193 2.73 -18.35 10.79
N ILE A 194 3.04 -17.54 11.80
CA ILE A 194 2.74 -16.12 11.84
C ILE A 194 4.08 -15.38 11.76
N PRO A 195 4.29 -14.49 10.77
CA PRO A 195 5.51 -13.71 10.69
C PRO A 195 5.75 -12.92 11.99
N PRO A 196 7.00 -12.81 12.46
CA PRO A 196 7.31 -11.99 13.63
C PRO A 196 6.94 -10.53 13.35
N ALA A 197 6.41 -9.86 14.37
CA ALA A 197 6.08 -8.44 14.27
C ALA A 197 7.34 -7.63 13.90
N PRO A 198 7.25 -6.67 12.98
CA PRO A 198 8.38 -5.81 12.68
C PRO A 198 8.76 -5.01 13.92
N THR A 199 10.06 -5.04 14.25
CA THR A 199 10.64 -4.23 15.33
C THR A 199 10.75 -2.78 14.85
N PRO A 200 10.21 -1.79 15.57
CA PRO A 200 10.39 -0.39 15.21
C PRO A 200 11.87 -0.04 15.13
N ALA A 201 12.31 0.57 14.02
CA ALA A 201 13.65 1.12 13.93
C ALA A 201 13.81 2.26 14.96
N PRO A 202 15.00 2.43 15.59
CA PRO A 202 15.25 3.57 16.46
C PRO A 202 15.03 4.87 15.71
N VAL A 203 14.20 5.76 16.25
CA VAL A 203 13.98 7.09 15.68
C VAL A 203 15.29 7.87 15.74
N ALA A 204 15.91 8.14 14.59
CA ALA A 204 17.11 8.96 14.51
C ALA A 204 16.79 10.39 14.97
N VAL A 205 17.52 10.88 15.97
CA VAL A 205 17.41 12.26 16.44
C VAL A 205 17.92 13.19 15.34
N ALA A 206 17.10 14.14 14.91
CA ALA A 206 17.45 15.08 13.84
C ALA A 206 18.75 15.86 14.18
N PRO A 207 19.70 16.01 13.25
CA PRO A 207 20.91 16.77 13.50
C PRO A 207 20.61 18.27 13.63
N THR A 208 21.23 18.90 14.63
CA THR A 208 21.22 20.35 14.86
C THR A 208 21.76 21.11 13.63
N PRO A 209 21.12 22.19 13.16
CA PRO A 209 21.61 22.97 12.01
C PRO A 209 23.00 23.57 12.28
N ALA A 210 23.91 23.40 11.32
CA ALA A 210 25.24 24.02 11.34
C ALA A 210 25.14 25.54 11.04
N PRO A 211 25.99 26.41 11.65
CA PRO A 211 25.99 27.84 11.38
C PRO A 211 26.42 28.20 9.94
N ALA A 212 25.81 29.24 9.38
CA ALA A 212 26.08 29.77 8.05
C ALA A 212 27.52 30.28 7.88
N GLN A 213 28.17 29.89 6.78
CA GLN A 213 29.51 30.33 6.39
C GLN A 213 29.48 31.71 5.68
N PRO A 214 30.47 32.61 5.89
CA PRO A 214 30.46 33.95 5.29
C PRO A 214 30.87 33.99 3.81
N THR A 215 30.38 35.05 3.16
CA THR A 215 30.45 35.45 1.74
C THR A 215 31.88 35.64 1.22
N GLN A 216 32.16 35.20 -0.02
CA GLN A 216 33.41 35.48 -0.75
C GLN A 216 33.28 36.69 -1.71
N ALA A 217 34.38 37.41 -1.92
CA ALA A 217 34.57 38.56 -2.82
C ALA A 217 35.61 38.20 -3.94
N PRO A 218 35.77 38.96 -5.04
CA PRO A 218 35.82 38.40 -6.40
C PRO A 218 37.20 38.14 -7.04
N THR A 219 37.15 37.13 -7.93
CA THR A 219 37.89 36.74 -9.15
C THR A 219 39.29 37.27 -9.49
N ALA A 220 40.19 36.32 -9.77
CA ALA A 220 41.24 36.41 -10.81
C ALA A 220 41.39 35.05 -11.54
N GLN A 221 41.54 35.07 -12.86
CA GLN A 221 41.99 33.96 -13.74
C GLN A 221 43.02 34.59 -14.73
N PRO A 222 43.98 33.88 -15.37
CA PRO A 222 44.03 32.44 -15.52
C PRO A 222 45.39 31.72 -15.44
N THR A 223 45.32 30.48 -14.96
CA THR A 223 46.26 29.40 -15.30
C THR A 223 45.42 28.12 -15.36
N ASP A 224 45.56 27.35 -16.44
CA ASP A 224 44.77 26.14 -16.67
C ASP A 224 44.88 25.19 -15.46
N PRO A 225 43.76 24.84 -14.80
CA PRO A 225 43.77 23.90 -13.71
C PRO A 225 44.19 22.52 -14.22
N PRO A 226 44.97 21.75 -13.44
CA PRO A 226 45.14 20.33 -13.72
C PRO A 226 43.76 19.67 -13.85
N ALA A 227 43.65 18.73 -14.79
CA ALA A 227 42.42 18.01 -15.06
C ALA A 227 41.74 17.61 -13.74
N PRO A 228 40.41 17.87 -13.59
CA PRO A 228 39.72 17.50 -12.37
C PRO A 228 40.00 16.02 -12.06
N PRO A 229 40.20 15.64 -10.80
CA PRO A 229 40.16 14.23 -10.44
C PRO A 229 38.87 13.64 -11.03
N PRO A 230 38.86 12.34 -11.44
CA PRO A 230 37.65 11.69 -11.93
C PRO A 230 36.51 12.07 -11.00
N ALA A 231 35.43 12.62 -11.57
CA ALA A 231 34.28 13.03 -10.78
C ALA A 231 33.92 11.87 -9.86
N ALA A 232 33.97 12.10 -8.55
CA ALA A 232 33.62 11.08 -7.58
C ALA A 232 32.26 10.52 -7.98
N ASP A 233 32.14 9.20 -8.08
CA ASP A 233 30.89 8.59 -8.48
C ASP A 233 29.80 9.07 -7.51
N PRO A 234 28.79 9.83 -8.00
CA PRO A 234 27.73 10.37 -7.14
C PRO A 234 26.91 9.27 -6.44
N CYS A 235 27.11 8.01 -6.81
CA CYS A 235 26.50 6.84 -6.21
C CYS A 235 27.38 6.08 -5.22
N ALA A 236 28.67 6.44 -5.05
CA ALA A 236 29.63 5.70 -4.23
C ALA A 236 29.40 5.75 -2.70
N GLY A 237 28.20 6.15 -2.25
CA GLY A 237 27.80 6.18 -0.85
C GLY A 237 26.28 6.19 -0.64
N ILE A 238 25.51 5.82 -1.66
CA ILE A 238 24.06 5.69 -1.58
C ILE A 238 23.74 4.20 -1.44
N GLY A 239 23.28 3.78 -0.26
CA GLY A 239 22.99 2.37 0.04
C GLY A 239 24.24 1.47 0.08
N GLY A 240 24.05 0.20 0.49
CA GLY A 240 25.08 -0.83 0.60
C GLY A 240 25.71 -1.25 -0.74
N ASP A 241 25.07 -0.95 -1.87
CA ASP A 241 25.50 -1.32 -3.22
C ASP A 241 25.44 -0.20 -4.28
N GLY A 242 25.17 1.05 -3.89
CA GLY A 242 25.16 2.20 -4.80
C GLY A 242 23.78 2.51 -5.39
N CYS A 243 23.71 3.40 -6.39
CA CYS A 243 22.45 3.64 -7.09
C CYS A 243 22.20 2.56 -8.14
N LYS A 244 21.29 1.63 -7.88
CA LYS A 244 20.83 0.71 -8.92
C LYS A 244 19.89 1.42 -9.88
N PHE A 245 18.98 2.26 -9.38
CA PHE A 245 17.99 2.93 -10.23
C PHE A 245 18.47 4.26 -10.79
N LYS A 246 18.20 4.45 -12.09
CA LYS A 246 18.37 5.68 -12.86
C LYS A 246 17.06 6.05 -13.53
N VAL A 247 16.87 7.34 -13.80
CA VAL A 247 15.73 7.78 -14.62
C VAL A 247 16.01 7.44 -16.07
N ARG A 248 15.16 6.61 -16.68
CA ARG A 248 15.17 6.34 -18.12
C ARG A 248 14.28 7.31 -18.89
N GLU A 249 13.08 7.57 -18.37
CA GLU A 249 12.11 8.46 -19.00
C GLU A 249 11.41 9.36 -17.97
N GLY A 250 11.09 10.59 -18.37
CA GLY A 250 10.45 11.59 -17.53
C GLY A 250 11.42 12.37 -16.64
N PRO A 251 10.90 13.12 -15.64
CA PRO A 251 9.49 13.25 -15.29
C PRO A 251 8.71 13.93 -16.42
N THR A 252 7.55 13.35 -16.76
CA THR A 252 6.55 14.01 -17.59
C THR A 252 5.33 14.35 -16.75
N PHE A 253 4.61 15.37 -17.18
CA PHE A 253 3.51 15.93 -16.42
C PHE A 253 2.21 15.87 -17.22
N GLY A 254 1.10 15.62 -16.53
CA GLY A 254 -0.24 15.57 -17.07
C GLY A 254 -1.22 16.43 -16.25
N GLY A 255 -2.28 16.89 -16.91
CA GLY A 255 -3.35 17.64 -16.26
C GLY A 255 -4.16 16.77 -15.31
N ASN A 256 -4.35 17.24 -14.08
CA ASN A 256 -5.22 16.62 -13.07
C ASN A 256 -6.07 17.66 -12.33
N GLY A 257 -6.31 18.82 -12.96
CA GLY A 257 -7.04 19.93 -12.37
C GLY A 257 -6.34 20.65 -11.21
N GLY A 258 -5.08 20.28 -10.88
CA GLY A 258 -4.28 20.91 -9.83
C GLY A 258 -4.76 20.67 -8.40
N MET A 259 -5.77 19.81 -8.20
CA MET A 259 -6.38 19.53 -6.89
C MET A 259 -5.77 18.31 -6.18
N GLU A 260 -4.96 17.54 -6.90
CA GLU A 260 -4.30 16.34 -6.38
C GLU A 260 -3.00 16.08 -7.15
N LEU A 261 -1.97 15.66 -6.41
CA LEU A 261 -0.77 15.09 -6.99
C LEU A 261 -0.95 13.58 -7.15
N LYS A 262 -0.80 13.08 -8.37
CA LYS A 262 -0.85 11.67 -8.74
C LYS A 262 0.51 11.23 -9.27
N LEU A 263 1.14 10.25 -8.63
CA LEU A 263 2.35 9.59 -9.09
C LEU A 263 1.97 8.35 -9.89
N GLN A 264 2.53 8.20 -11.08
CA GLN A 264 2.51 6.98 -11.87
C GLN A 264 3.94 6.62 -12.25
N LEU A 265 4.55 5.71 -11.52
CA LEU A 265 5.95 5.34 -11.69
C LEU A 265 6.04 3.94 -12.28
N PHE A 266 7.08 3.71 -13.08
CA PHE A 266 7.36 2.39 -13.62
C PHE A 266 8.79 1.99 -13.30
N PHE A 267 8.94 0.88 -12.60
CA PHE A 267 10.24 0.32 -12.24
C PHE A 267 10.53 -0.87 -13.13
N ILE A 268 11.66 -0.85 -13.83
CA ILE A 268 12.06 -1.88 -14.78
C ILE A 268 13.56 -2.21 -14.67
N HIS A 269 13.96 -3.30 -15.33
CA HIS A 269 15.36 -3.65 -15.55
C HIS A 269 15.59 -3.94 -17.04
N SER A 270 16.27 -3.04 -17.79
CA SER A 270 16.56 -3.26 -19.24
C SER A 270 17.59 -4.33 -19.53
N GLY A 271 18.53 -4.57 -18.63
CA GLY A 271 19.64 -5.51 -18.81
C GLY A 271 19.21 -6.98 -18.92
N ILE A 272 17.90 -7.25 -18.83
CA ILE A 272 17.28 -8.54 -19.07
C ILE A 272 16.32 -8.38 -20.27
N ASP A 273 16.33 -9.35 -21.19
CA ASP A 273 15.54 -9.33 -22.42
C ASP A 273 14.07 -8.92 -22.17
N GLY A 274 13.66 -7.83 -22.83
CA GLY A 274 12.29 -7.32 -22.80
C GLY A 274 11.97 -6.29 -21.71
N GLY A 275 12.90 -5.93 -20.82
CA GLY A 275 12.67 -4.89 -19.80
C GLY A 275 11.67 -5.33 -18.73
N GLN A 276 12.10 -6.16 -17.79
CA GLN A 276 11.21 -6.79 -16.81
C GLN A 276 10.74 -5.81 -15.72
N PRO A 277 9.43 -5.70 -15.44
CA PRO A 277 8.90 -4.93 -14.32
C PRO A 277 9.48 -5.37 -12.98
N GLN A 278 9.87 -4.40 -12.15
CA GLN A 278 10.50 -4.61 -10.85
C GLN A 278 9.53 -4.23 -9.74
N GLY A 279 9.44 -5.10 -8.73
CA GLY A 279 8.51 -4.99 -7.60
C GLY A 279 9.22 -4.66 -6.30
N SER A 280 8.45 -4.27 -5.29
CA SER A 280 8.90 -3.96 -3.92
C SER A 280 9.71 -2.68 -3.75
N TYR A 281 9.82 -1.84 -4.78
CA TYR A 281 10.49 -0.53 -4.68
C TYR A 281 9.49 0.57 -4.35
N PHE A 282 9.94 1.62 -3.68
CA PHE A 282 9.10 2.78 -3.39
C PHE A 282 9.90 4.07 -3.47
N VAL A 283 9.23 5.20 -3.27
CA VAL A 283 9.89 6.51 -3.35
C VAL A 283 9.67 7.31 -2.09
N VAL A 284 10.67 8.10 -1.75
CA VAL A 284 10.47 9.29 -0.92
C VAL A 284 10.22 10.46 -1.86
N LEU A 285 9.25 11.29 -1.49
CA LEU A 285 8.92 12.50 -2.22
C LEU A 285 8.92 13.69 -1.26
N LEU A 286 9.68 14.72 -1.62
CA LEU A 286 9.74 15.99 -0.92
C LEU A 286 9.17 17.08 -1.81
N LYS A 287 8.47 18.03 -1.21
CA LYS A 287 8.09 19.30 -1.85
C LYS A 287 8.72 20.44 -1.08
N ASP A 288 9.48 21.29 -1.77
CA ASP A 288 10.19 22.42 -1.16
C ASP A 288 11.02 22.01 0.10
N GLY A 289 11.60 20.80 0.06
CA GLY A 289 12.38 20.22 1.15
C GLY A 289 11.58 19.55 2.27
N GLN A 290 10.25 19.62 2.26
CA GLN A 290 9.39 18.91 3.21
C GLN A 290 9.02 17.52 2.67
N ASN A 291 9.32 16.47 3.43
CA ASN A 291 8.88 15.11 3.12
C ASN A 291 7.35 15.03 3.16
N LEU A 292 6.75 14.49 2.09
CA LEU A 292 5.30 14.34 1.94
C LEU A 292 4.74 13.08 2.58
N GLY A 293 5.59 12.24 3.17
CA GLY A 293 5.16 11.08 3.94
C GLY A 293 4.53 9.98 3.08
N VAL A 294 5.06 9.78 1.86
CA VAL A 294 4.69 8.63 1.03
C VAL A 294 4.98 7.37 1.85
N SER A 295 3.94 6.59 2.10
CA SER A 295 4.06 5.37 2.92
C SER A 295 4.93 4.35 2.19
N ASP A 296 5.81 3.69 2.94
CA ASP A 296 6.62 2.56 2.47
C ASP A 296 5.77 1.33 2.14
N ALA A 297 4.48 1.32 2.52
CA ALA A 297 3.51 0.32 2.08
C ALA A 297 3.09 0.51 0.61
N VAL A 298 3.34 1.68 0.02
CA VAL A 298 3.06 1.96 -1.38
C VAL A 298 4.30 1.57 -2.18
N ARG A 299 4.27 0.37 -2.76
CA ARG A 299 5.41 -0.22 -3.47
C ARG A 299 5.05 -0.57 -4.90
N SER A 300 6.08 -0.67 -5.73
CA SER A 300 5.95 -1.15 -7.10
C SER A 300 5.58 -2.63 -7.10
N ILE A 301 4.86 -3.07 -8.12
CA ILE A 301 4.38 -4.45 -8.27
C ILE A 301 5.04 -5.08 -9.51
N ALA A 302 5.68 -6.25 -9.35
CA ALA A 302 6.29 -6.98 -10.47
C ALA A 302 5.24 -7.90 -11.16
N ASN A 303 4.36 -7.31 -11.98
CA ASN A 303 3.42 -8.07 -12.81
C ASN A 303 3.95 -8.25 -14.25
N SER A 304 3.33 -9.14 -15.04
CA SER A 304 3.59 -9.22 -16.49
C SER A 304 3.02 -8.01 -17.23
N SER A 305 3.66 -7.63 -18.34
CA SER A 305 3.46 -6.36 -19.07
C SER A 305 2.12 -6.22 -19.82
N SER A 306 1.16 -7.13 -19.62
CA SER A 306 -0.15 -7.08 -20.25
C SER A 306 -1.26 -7.13 -19.21
N GLU A 307 -1.92 -5.98 -19.01
CA GLU A 307 -3.27 -5.85 -18.46
C GLU A 307 -3.45 -5.99 -16.93
N GLY A 308 -2.69 -5.20 -16.15
CA GLY A 308 -3.10 -4.80 -14.80
C GLY A 308 -3.85 -3.47 -14.78
N ALA A 309 -4.59 -3.16 -13.71
CA ALA A 309 -5.28 -1.87 -13.50
C ALA A 309 -4.36 -0.63 -13.58
N LEU A 310 -3.04 -0.84 -13.57
CA LEU A 310 -2.00 0.18 -13.59
C LEU A 310 -1.41 0.47 -15.00
N GLY A 311 -1.77 -0.29 -16.03
CA GLY A 311 -1.27 -0.09 -17.39
C GLY A 311 0.26 -0.24 -17.50
N ARG A 312 0.94 0.69 -18.18
CA ARG A 312 2.43 0.71 -18.33
C ARG A 312 3.19 1.11 -17.06
N TYR A 313 2.49 1.39 -15.96
CA TYR A 313 3.08 1.76 -14.69
C TYR A 313 2.81 0.67 -13.69
N ASN A 314 3.69 0.51 -12.70
CA ASN A 314 3.53 -0.51 -11.68
C ASN A 314 3.61 0.05 -10.26
N TYR A 315 3.50 1.37 -10.13
CA TYR A 315 3.44 2.11 -8.89
C TYR A 315 2.45 3.28 -9.08
N GLU A 316 1.48 3.42 -8.17
CA GLU A 316 0.57 4.57 -8.15
C GLU A 316 0.41 5.12 -6.73
N TYR A 317 0.45 6.45 -6.58
CA TYR A 317 0.18 7.12 -5.31
C TYR A 317 -0.52 8.46 -5.54
N LYS A 318 -1.38 8.86 -4.60
CA LYS A 318 -2.16 10.09 -4.70
C LYS A 318 -2.05 10.89 -3.41
N ILE A 319 -1.89 12.21 -3.54
CA ILE A 319 -1.80 13.15 -2.43
C ILE A 319 -2.76 14.30 -2.71
N GLY A 320 -3.77 14.45 -1.86
CA GLY A 320 -4.69 15.57 -1.91
C GLY A 320 -3.97 16.90 -1.68
N ILE A 321 -4.44 17.97 -2.35
CA ILE A 321 -3.87 19.31 -2.22
C ILE A 321 -3.83 19.82 -0.77
N ASP A 322 -4.73 19.34 0.10
CA ASP A 322 -4.77 19.67 1.53
C ASP A 322 -3.57 19.13 2.33
N LYS A 323 -2.85 18.15 1.77
CA LYS A 323 -1.64 17.56 2.37
C LYS A 323 -0.35 18.13 1.79
N LEU A 324 -0.45 19.02 0.80
CA LEU A 324 0.72 19.61 0.16
C LEU A 324 1.07 20.94 0.83
N PRO A 325 2.37 21.20 1.05
CA PRO A 325 2.85 22.52 1.45
C PRO A 325 2.27 23.63 0.56
N GLY A 326 1.71 24.66 1.20
CA GLY A 326 1.09 25.80 0.51
C GLY A 326 -0.23 25.50 -0.20
N ASN A 327 -0.83 24.33 0.03
CA ASN A 327 -2.06 23.89 -0.62
C ASN A 327 -1.98 24.07 -2.15
N THR A 328 -0.84 23.71 -2.74
CA THR A 328 -0.61 23.81 -4.18
C THR A 328 0.17 22.60 -4.69
N VAL A 329 -0.23 22.12 -5.86
CA VAL A 329 0.49 21.06 -6.57
C VAL A 329 1.72 21.62 -7.29
N ALA A 330 1.64 22.84 -7.83
CA ALA A 330 2.77 23.45 -8.53
C ALA A 330 3.94 23.73 -7.57
N GLY A 331 5.18 23.56 -8.03
CA GLY A 331 6.37 23.85 -7.22
C GLY A 331 7.50 22.85 -7.41
N ASN A 332 8.51 22.92 -6.54
CA ASN A 332 9.72 22.12 -6.66
C ASN A 332 9.61 20.83 -5.84
N TYR A 333 10.07 19.74 -6.44
CA TYR A 333 10.03 18.42 -5.85
C TYR A 333 11.39 17.74 -5.96
N THR A 334 11.66 16.90 -4.97
CA THR A 334 12.77 15.96 -4.95
C THR A 334 12.22 14.56 -4.73
N MET A 335 12.57 13.61 -5.59
CA MET A 335 12.16 12.22 -5.51
C MET A 335 13.38 11.31 -5.52
N PHE A 336 13.40 10.27 -4.70
CA PHE A 336 14.41 9.21 -4.79
C PHE A 336 13.80 7.85 -4.45
N VAL A 337 14.40 6.79 -4.98
CA VAL A 337 13.98 5.40 -4.83
C VAL A 337 14.58 4.79 -3.58
N LEU A 338 13.75 4.01 -2.89
CA LEU A 338 14.13 3.10 -1.84
C LEU A 338 13.83 1.66 -2.27
N ASP A 339 14.68 0.73 -1.84
CA ASP A 339 14.53 -0.70 -2.10
C ASP A 339 13.47 -1.38 -1.21
N GLY A 340 13.35 -2.70 -1.31
CA GLY A 340 12.45 -3.51 -0.45
C GLY A 340 12.63 -3.27 1.05
N ASN A 341 13.85 -2.91 1.46
CA ASN A 341 14.27 -2.78 2.85
C ASN A 341 14.29 -1.32 3.33
N GLY A 342 13.94 -0.37 2.47
CA GLY A 342 13.98 1.06 2.77
C GLY A 342 15.36 1.69 2.64
N GLU A 343 16.32 0.97 2.05
CA GLU A 343 17.65 1.48 1.73
C GLU A 343 17.60 2.28 0.42
N ARG A 344 18.36 3.38 0.37
CA ARG A 344 18.33 4.28 -0.78
C ARG A 344 19.03 3.67 -1.97
N ASP A 345 18.35 3.68 -3.11
CA ASP A 345 18.77 2.96 -4.32
C ASP A 345 18.78 3.83 -5.59
N SER A 346 18.58 5.14 -5.45
CA SER A 346 18.78 6.13 -6.52
C SER A 346 19.35 7.45 -6.01
N GLN A 347 19.90 8.23 -6.94
CA GLN A 347 20.14 9.66 -6.71
C GLN A 347 18.82 10.43 -6.59
N ASP A 348 18.93 11.70 -6.19
CA ASP A 348 17.82 12.64 -6.20
C ASP A 348 17.42 12.99 -7.63
N LEU A 349 16.13 12.82 -7.92
CA LEU A 349 15.47 13.41 -9.07
C LEU A 349 14.81 14.72 -8.63
N ASN A 350 15.39 15.85 -9.04
CA ASN A 350 14.84 17.17 -8.79
C ASN A 350 14.05 17.66 -10.00
N PHE A 351 12.83 18.16 -9.79
CA PHE A 351 11.96 18.65 -10.85
C PHE A 351 10.94 19.68 -10.36
N THR A 352 10.36 20.44 -11.30
CA THR A 352 9.34 21.45 -11.00
C THR A 352 8.03 21.07 -11.69
N VAL A 353 6.95 20.96 -10.92
CA VAL A 353 5.60 20.69 -11.45
C VAL A 353 4.96 22.03 -11.84
N PRO A 354 4.50 22.22 -13.09
CA PRO A 354 3.82 23.44 -13.51
C PRO A 354 2.40 23.59 -12.93
N GLU A 355 1.86 24.82 -12.95
CA GLU A 355 0.46 25.08 -12.59
C GLU A 355 -0.54 24.30 -13.45
N GLY A 356 -1.66 23.88 -12.83
CA GLY A 356 -2.71 23.10 -13.48
C GLY A 356 -2.35 21.63 -13.76
N GLN A 357 -1.10 21.24 -13.51
CA GLN A 357 -0.63 19.86 -13.63
C GLN A 357 -0.66 19.16 -12.29
N GLY A 358 -0.71 17.84 -12.31
CA GLY A 358 -0.69 17.05 -11.08
C GLY A 358 -0.44 15.56 -11.29
N GLU A 359 -0.50 15.07 -12.52
CA GLU A 359 -0.04 13.72 -12.82
C GLU A 359 1.46 13.73 -13.15
N ILE A 360 2.28 13.03 -12.37
CA ILE A 360 3.72 12.86 -12.60
C ILE A 360 3.97 11.43 -13.07
N ARG A 361 4.70 11.30 -14.18
CA ARG A 361 5.09 10.01 -14.75
C ARG A 361 6.61 9.90 -14.88
N VAL A 362 7.18 8.84 -14.33
CA VAL A 362 8.64 8.55 -14.37
C VAL A 362 8.86 7.07 -14.65
N VAL A 363 9.88 6.75 -15.45
CA VAL A 363 10.38 5.38 -15.63
C VAL A 363 11.75 5.28 -14.97
N TRP A 364 11.84 4.44 -13.94
CA TRP A 364 13.05 4.08 -13.21
C TRP A 364 13.60 2.77 -13.72
N ASP A 365 14.90 2.73 -13.94
CA ASP A 365 15.59 1.61 -14.57
C ASP A 365 16.82 1.18 -13.78
N GLN A 366 16.91 -0.12 -13.49
CA GLN A 366 17.98 -0.74 -12.71
C GLN A 366 19.26 -1.07 -13.53
N GLY A 367 19.25 -0.89 -14.85
CA GLY A 367 20.45 -1.11 -15.67
C GLY A 367 20.14 -1.52 -17.09
#